data_AF-A0A3B0PC21-F1
#
_entry.id   AF-A0A3B0PC21-F1
#
_cell.length_a   1.000
_cell.length_b   1.000
_cell.length_c   1.000
_cell.angle_alpha   90.00
_cell.angle_beta   90.00
_cell.angle_gamma   90.00
#
_symmetry.space_group_name_H-M   'P 1'
#
loop_
_entity.id
_entity.type
_entity.pdbx_description
1 polymer ?
#
loop_
_entity_poly.entity_id
_entity_poly.type
_entity_poly.pdbx_seq_one_letter_code
_entity_poly.pdbx_strand_id
1 'polypeptide(L)' 'MQNEKYDLLIIGSGPAGLNAALYASRANLKVGFVEKGAPGGKLSTTSKVENW' A
#
# COMPACT_ATOMS: atom_id res chain seq x y z
N MET A 1 10.47 16.99 -14.99
CA MET A 1 9.95 15.90 -14.13
C MET A 1 11.09 15.46 -13.22
N GLN A 2 10.89 15.47 -11.90
CA GLN A 2 11.94 15.11 -10.94
C GLN A 2 11.97 13.57 -10.82
N ASN A 3 13.16 12.99 -10.99
CA ASN A 3 13.39 11.56 -10.76
C ASN A 3 13.50 11.32 -9.24
N GLU A 4 12.36 11.21 -8.58
CA GLU A 4 12.27 10.68 -7.23
C GLU A 4 12.69 9.20 -7.24
N LYS A 5 13.87 8.88 -6.70
CA LYS A 5 14.27 7.49 -6.46
C LYS A 5 13.53 6.95 -5.25
N TYR A 6 12.97 5.75 -5.37
CA TYR A 6 12.39 4.98 -4.28
C TYR A 6 13.21 3.71 -4.10
N ASP A 7 13.44 3.30 -2.85
CA ASP A 7 14.08 2.02 -2.52
C ASP A 7 13.10 0.86 -2.72
N LEU A 8 11.80 1.12 -2.54
CA LEU A 8 10.71 0.16 -2.74
C LEU A 8 9.49 0.85 -3.34
N LEU A 9 8.95 0.28 -4.42
CA LEU A 9 7.68 0.69 -5.01
C LEU A 9 6.67 -0.45 -4.90
N ILE A 10 5.51 -0.16 -4.29
CA ILE A 10 4.44 -1.14 -4.08
C ILE A 10 3.28 -0.83 -5.02
N ILE A 11 2.82 -1.84 -5.78
CA ILE A 11 1.66 -1.70 -6.66
C ILE A 11 0.45 -2.31 -5.94
N GLY A 12 -0.51 -1.45 -5.60
CA GLY A 12 -1.69 -1.77 -4.82
C GLY A 12 -1.54 -1.34 -3.36
N SER A 13 -2.51 -0.58 -2.87
CA SER A 13 -2.58 -0.09 -1.49
C SER A 13 -3.71 -0.75 -0.70
N GLY A 14 -3.91 -2.05 -0.93
CA GLY A 14 -4.72 -2.90 -0.07
C GLY A 14 -4.06 -3.16 1.31
N PRO A 15 -4.64 -4.04 2.13
CA PRO A 15 -4.11 -4.32 3.47
C PRO A 15 -2.67 -4.85 3.44
N ALA A 16 -2.34 -5.69 2.44
CA ALA A 16 -0.98 -6.20 2.25
C ALA A 16 -0.01 -5.08 1.87
N GLY A 17 -0.38 -4.23 0.90
CA GLY A 17 0.47 -3.15 0.41
C GLY A 17 0.74 -2.07 1.46
N LEU A 18 -0.29 -1.69 2.23
CA LEU A 18 -0.15 -0.72 3.32
C LEU A 18 0.71 -1.27 4.47
N ASN A 19 0.56 -2.55 4.82
CA ASN A 19 1.43 -3.17 5.82
C ASN A 19 2.88 -3.26 5.34
N ALA A 20 3.11 -3.68 4.08
CA ALA A 20 4.44 -3.68 3.49
C ALA A 20 5.06 -2.27 3.51
N ALA A 21 4.30 -1.24 3.15
CA ALA A 21 4.77 0.14 3.17
C ALA A 21 5.12 0.60 4.59
N LEU A 22 4.31 0.24 5.59
CA LEU A 22 4.55 0.58 6.99
C LEU A 22 5.86 -0.03 7.50
N TYR A 23 6.08 -1.32 7.27
CA TYR A 23 7.29 -1.99 7.74
C TYR A 23 8.54 -1.57 6.95
N ALA A 24 8.43 -1.37 5.64
CA ALA A 24 9.53 -0.86 4.82
C ALA A 24 9.92 0.57 5.22
N SER A 25 8.95 1.44 5.52
CA SER A 25 9.20 2.79 6.03
C SER A 25 9.88 2.74 7.41
N ARG A 26 9.48 1.80 8.29
CA ARG A 26 10.13 1.56 9.58
C ARG A 26 11.56 1.05 9.45
N ALA A 27 11.88 0.34 8.37
CA ALA A 27 13.23 -0.05 8.00
C ALA A 27 14.02 1.09 7.34
N ASN A 28 13.50 2.33 7.38
CA ASN A 28 14.12 3.53 6.86
C ASN A 28 14.32 3.54 5.33
N LEU A 29 13.48 2.79 4.60
CA LEU A 29 13.45 2.80 3.14
C LEU A 29 12.58 3.96 2.64
N LYS A 30 12.97 4.58 1.52
CA LYS A 30 12.12 5.50 0.78
C LYS A 30 11.09 4.69 -0.02
N VAL A 31 9.88 4.57 0.54
CA VAL A 31 8.80 3.76 -0.03
C VAL A 31 7.81 4.63 -0.79
N GLY A 32 7.43 4.18 -1.99
CA GLY A 32 6.28 4.69 -2.73
C GLY A 32 5.24 3.59 -2.90
N PHE A 33 3.97 3.96 -3.03
CA PHE A 33 2.94 3.03 -3.47
C PHE A 33 1.98 3.69 -4.45
N VAL A 34 1.45 2.88 -5.36
CA VAL A 34 0.51 3.32 -6.41
C VAL A 34 -0.77 2.52 -6.29
N GLU A 35 -1.89 3.21 -6.39
CA GLU A 35 -3.22 2.62 -6.34
C GLU A 35 -4.12 3.25 -7.40
N LYS A 36 -5.02 2.45 -7.96
CA LYS A 36 -5.98 2.91 -8.96
C LYS A 36 -7.16 3.62 -8.30
N GLY A 37 -7.63 3.12 -7.16
CA GLY A 37 -8.74 3.66 -6.39
C GLY A 37 -8.31 4.35 -5.09
N ALA A 38 -9.12 4.15 -4.04
CA ALA A 38 -8.80 4.60 -2.70
C ALA A 38 -7.92 3.57 -1.95
N PRO A 39 -7.10 4.01 -0.99
CA PRO A 39 -6.36 3.11 -0.11
C PRO A 39 -7.27 2.16 0.68
N GLY A 40 -6.74 0.98 1.00
CA GLY A 40 -7.38 -0.13 1.72
C GLY A 40 -7.93 -1.24 0.80
N GLY A 41 -7.81 -1.09 -0.52
CA GLY A 41 -8.10 -2.14 -1.50
C GLY A 41 -9.57 -2.57 -1.48
N LYS A 42 -9.85 -3.87 -1.71
CA LYS A 42 -11.24 -4.38 -1.73
C LYS A 42 -11.97 -4.23 -0.40
N LEU A 43 -11.25 -4.21 0.73
CA LEU A 43 -11.88 -4.03 2.04
C LEU A 43 -12.51 -2.65 2.18
N SER A 44 -11.97 -1.62 1.52
CA SER A 44 -12.51 -0.26 1.59
C SER A 44 -13.92 -0.11 1.01
N THR A 45 -14.34 -1.04 0.14
CA THR A 45 -15.69 -1.05 -0.46
C THR A 45 -16.56 -2.18 0.07
N THR A 46 -16.08 -2.96 1.05
CA THR A 46 -16.78 -4.14 1.55
C THR A 46 -17.44 -3.84 2.89
N SER A 47 -18.76 -3.91 2.95
CA SER A 47 -19.55 -3.62 4.17
C SER A 47 -19.69 -4.81 5.13
N LYS A 48 -19.43 -6.03 4.67
CA LYS A 48 -19.54 -7.25 5.47
C LYS A 48 -18.37 -8.18 5.19
N VAL A 49 -17.70 -8.63 6.25
CA VAL A 49 -16.65 -9.64 6.20
C VAL A 49 -17.14 -10.83 7.04
N GLU A 50 -17.09 -12.02 6.47
CA GLU A 50 -17.50 -13.25 7.14
C GLU A 50 -16.32 -14.21 7.23
N ASN A 51 -16.27 -14.95 8.34
CA ASN A 51 -15.32 -16.02 8.55
C ASN A 51 -16.12 -17.32 8.67
N TRP A 52 -15.87 -18.26 7.77
CA TRP A 52 -16.56 -19.56 7.71
C TRP A 52 -15.66 -20.64 8.30
#